data_AF-A0A812PIB6-F1
#
_entry.id   AF-A0A812PIB6-F1
#
_cell.length_a   1.000
_cell.length_b   1.000
_cell.length_c   1.000
_cell.angle_alpha   90.00
_cell.angle_beta   90.00
_cell.angle_gamma   90.00
#
_symmetry.space_group_name_H-M   'P 1'
#
loop_
_entity.id
_entity.type
_entity.pdbx_description
1 polymer ?
#
loop_
_entity_poly.entity_id
_entity_poly.type
_entity_poly.pdbx_seq_one_letter_code
_entity_poly.pdbx_strand_id
1 'polypeptide(L)'
;MKFVRGKRKAKAAVEMDPTCILRATEKAMNCKLVYENRAVACHGRTIREVLNMNVDGVKYRKADLKYDLKGGRLDLLPPRSDAGPVPQGRGRPKAPRAGQPLPEATLNEFFQFLACQLSIESREHLGEELAMAEKAAAELFPEVDKHVKPNLGNTERWVPYHTVLGVHELFLMEAVHSRKDWNDKQKFLAMFIFRAHCKRDLFLQAQVPLMKDQFWKNPLKAFEPNGPMEKAIALYRKKTGNALLTNCFRIIPERVLKDNDANLVRSIVTRTSRLLPVAEKAYDVIKDSQTTAFTKLHRIASMVQNTEGCGDTWAKMLTVPIDMAYPKLKLLESDCEVGVGAAPPLQILLSSKTPDRRQALRTLLKKVNQSKTASAKHFWKVLEKVEKGMCKKYRHLPLVVKQATTKPHAMSASTLQVQLCEYRQFRHTLARNLYGLADDQSMRTEETSKTVSAEDYMTQEKTCMKCVFPCEDRQVTLDVPLKPAKSPKVAARVLSMMFQKVISGESEAEAVSFRDKVLMGYTHGEDVADDSDAWSQCKVQLSHPSPLVAFQFEAKDGAKFPFQTTVAAAGSILQAERLARLCWERLRSGKSKDDTIKWRDAQYKLMKKEDVAGQSAAKGTKRKRSDPDF
;
A
#
# COMPACT_ATOMS: atom_id res chain seq x y z
N MET A 1 -35.85 19.12 18.96
CA MET A 1 -36.02 19.38 17.50
C MET A 1 -35.38 18.26 16.69
N LYS A 2 -36.16 17.41 16.01
CA LYS A 2 -35.63 16.43 15.06
C LYS A 2 -35.32 17.16 13.75
N PHE A 3 -34.04 17.32 13.39
CA PHE A 3 -33.66 17.80 12.06
C PHE A 3 -34.10 16.76 11.02
N VAL A 4 -35.24 17.02 10.37
CA VAL A 4 -35.66 16.26 9.19
C VAL A 4 -34.67 16.60 8.07
N ARG A 5 -33.69 15.72 7.84
CA ARG A 5 -32.80 15.83 6.69
C ARG A 5 -33.64 15.71 5.41
N GLY A 6 -33.89 16.83 4.75
CA GLY A 6 -34.56 16.85 3.45
C GLY A 6 -33.87 15.89 2.46
N LYS A 7 -34.67 15.09 1.75
CA LYS A 7 -34.18 14.18 0.70
C LYS A 7 -33.45 15.02 -0.36
N ARG A 8 -32.12 14.90 -0.45
CA ARG A 8 -31.34 15.50 -1.55
C ARG A 8 -31.75 14.81 -2.86
N LYS A 9 -32.33 15.56 -3.81
CA LYS A 9 -32.56 15.08 -5.19
C LYS A 9 -31.22 14.58 -5.75
N ALA A 10 -31.21 13.39 -6.35
CA ALA A 10 -30.04 12.88 -7.04
C ALA A 10 -29.71 13.81 -8.20
N LYS A 11 -28.60 14.57 -8.12
CA LYS A 11 -28.10 15.33 -9.26
C LYS A 11 -27.70 14.35 -10.36
N ALA A 12 -28.18 14.58 -11.58
CA ALA A 12 -27.76 13.83 -12.76
C ALA A 12 -26.24 13.77 -12.85
N ALA A 13 -25.70 12.66 -13.37
CA ALA A 13 -24.27 12.53 -13.58
C ALA A 13 -23.82 13.62 -14.55
N VAL A 14 -22.90 14.48 -14.11
CA VAL A 14 -22.36 15.55 -14.94
C VAL A 14 -21.48 14.89 -16.01
N GLU A 15 -21.88 15.01 -17.27
CA GLU A 15 -21.06 14.63 -18.41
C GLU A 15 -19.84 15.55 -18.46
N MET A 16 -18.64 14.96 -18.54
CA MET A 16 -17.37 15.69 -18.45
C MET A 16 -16.69 15.66 -19.81
N ASP A 17 -17.02 16.63 -20.66
CA ASP A 17 -16.29 16.88 -21.91
C ASP A 17 -14.84 17.27 -21.59
N PRO A 18 -13.82 16.55 -22.11
CA PRO A 18 -12.41 16.86 -21.90
C PRO A 18 -11.99 18.30 -22.22
N THR A 19 -12.76 19.02 -23.04
CA THR A 19 -12.48 20.39 -23.50
C THR A 19 -13.15 21.47 -22.64
N CYS A 20 -14.03 21.10 -21.70
CA CYS A 20 -14.61 22.06 -20.75
C CYS A 20 -13.54 22.68 -19.85
N ILE A 21 -13.74 23.96 -19.52
CA ILE A 21 -12.85 24.73 -18.64
C ILE A 21 -13.30 24.60 -17.18
N LEU A 22 -12.35 24.45 -16.26
CA LEU A 22 -12.61 24.36 -14.83
C LEU A 22 -12.47 25.74 -14.18
N ARG A 23 -13.47 26.14 -13.39
CA ARG A 23 -13.44 27.38 -12.61
C ARG A 23 -13.48 27.08 -11.12
N ALA A 24 -12.47 27.52 -10.38
CA ALA A 24 -12.52 27.52 -8.92
C ALA A 24 -13.65 28.40 -8.39
N THR A 25 -14.36 27.94 -7.36
CA THR A 25 -15.47 28.67 -6.74
C THR A 25 -15.04 29.31 -5.42
N GLU A 26 -15.82 30.26 -4.90
CA GLU A 26 -15.61 30.80 -3.54
C GLU A 26 -15.55 29.70 -2.47
N LYS A 27 -16.30 28.62 -2.68
CA LYS A 27 -16.30 27.48 -1.74
C LYS A 27 -14.95 26.77 -1.72
N ALA A 28 -14.24 26.70 -2.85
CA ALA A 28 -12.87 26.20 -2.86
C ALA A 28 -11.92 27.10 -2.07
N MET A 29 -12.09 28.42 -2.16
CA MET A 29 -11.22 29.34 -1.44
C MET A 29 -11.47 29.32 0.07
N ASN A 30 -12.67 28.93 0.47
CA ASN A 30 -13.07 28.80 1.87
C ASN A 30 -12.97 27.37 2.44
N CYS A 31 -12.34 26.43 1.72
CA CYS A 31 -12.19 25.05 2.20
C CYS A 31 -10.78 24.80 2.79
N LYS A 32 -10.33 23.54 2.89
CA LYS A 32 -9.00 23.22 3.44
C LYS A 32 -7.90 23.58 2.43
N LEU A 33 -6.68 23.90 2.91
CA LEU A 33 -5.58 24.39 2.05
C LEU A 33 -5.32 23.48 0.85
N VAL A 34 -5.27 22.16 1.08
CA VAL A 34 -5.07 21.16 0.02
C VAL A 34 -6.15 21.19 -1.07
N TYR A 35 -7.39 21.54 -0.72
CA TYR A 35 -8.48 21.61 -1.69
C TYR A 35 -8.54 22.98 -2.38
N GLU A 36 -8.12 24.04 -1.67
CA GLU A 36 -7.94 25.38 -2.25
C GLU A 36 -6.82 25.35 -3.29
N ASN A 37 -5.59 24.98 -2.91
CA ASN A 37 -4.43 24.85 -3.81
C ASN A 37 -4.77 24.07 -5.07
N ARG A 38 -5.49 22.96 -4.88
CA ARG A 38 -5.92 22.10 -5.97
C ARG A 38 -6.94 22.73 -6.89
N ALA A 39 -7.95 23.41 -6.34
CA ALA A 39 -8.91 24.12 -7.16
C ALA A 39 -8.27 25.30 -7.89
N VAL A 40 -7.36 26.03 -7.24
CA VAL A 40 -6.57 27.12 -7.86
C VAL A 40 -5.73 26.57 -9.01
N ALA A 41 -5.00 25.47 -8.81
CA ALA A 41 -4.20 24.85 -9.85
C ALA A 41 -5.03 24.40 -11.08
N CYS A 42 -6.30 24.03 -10.85
CA CYS A 42 -7.22 23.65 -11.92
C CYS A 42 -7.93 24.84 -12.61
N HIS A 43 -7.91 26.03 -12.01
CA HIS A 43 -8.67 27.18 -12.49
C HIS A 43 -8.17 27.63 -13.88
N GLY A 44 -9.09 27.84 -14.83
CA GLY A 44 -8.79 28.25 -16.21
C GLY A 44 -8.28 27.13 -17.11
N ARG A 45 -8.16 25.90 -16.61
CA ARG A 45 -7.64 24.77 -17.38
C ARG A 45 -8.74 23.85 -17.87
N THR A 46 -8.48 23.17 -18.98
CA THR A 46 -9.37 22.10 -19.49
C THR A 46 -9.32 20.87 -18.59
N ILE A 47 -10.37 20.05 -18.63
CA ILE A 47 -10.36 18.74 -17.97
C ILE A 47 -9.18 17.89 -18.48
N ARG A 48 -8.88 17.91 -19.79
CA ARG A 48 -7.79 17.13 -20.39
C ARG A 48 -6.43 17.48 -19.80
N GLU A 49 -6.14 18.77 -19.63
CA GLU A 49 -4.88 19.22 -19.03
C GLU A 49 -4.80 18.78 -17.57
N VAL A 50 -5.87 19.02 -16.80
CA VAL A 50 -5.91 18.76 -15.37
C VAL A 50 -5.77 17.28 -15.02
N LEU A 51 -6.32 16.36 -15.83
CA LEU A 51 -6.18 14.92 -15.58
C LEU A 51 -4.75 14.37 -15.78
N ASN A 52 -3.85 15.17 -16.34
CA ASN A 52 -2.44 14.86 -16.50
C ASN A 52 -1.54 15.66 -15.57
N MET A 53 -2.09 16.58 -14.78
CA MET A 53 -1.30 17.43 -13.88
C MET A 53 -0.95 16.71 -12.58
N ASN A 54 0.23 17.04 -12.07
CA ASN A 54 0.60 16.81 -10.67
C ASN A 54 0.24 18.06 -9.87
N VAL A 55 -0.61 17.88 -8.85
CA VAL A 55 -0.99 18.93 -7.91
C VAL A 55 -0.52 18.49 -6.53
N ASP A 56 0.32 19.29 -5.89
CA ASP A 56 0.94 18.96 -4.61
C ASP A 56 1.67 17.59 -4.63
N GLY A 57 2.37 17.29 -5.73
CA GLY A 57 3.10 16.03 -5.93
C GLY A 57 2.22 14.85 -6.35
N VAL A 58 0.89 14.97 -6.33
CA VAL A 58 -0.01 13.85 -6.65
C VAL A 58 -0.68 14.07 -8.01
N LYS A 59 -0.62 13.07 -8.89
CA LYS A 59 -1.37 13.06 -10.16
C LYS A 59 -2.87 13.21 -9.90
N TYR A 60 -3.46 14.28 -10.41
CA TYR A 60 -4.86 14.60 -10.22
C TYR A 60 -5.75 13.71 -11.10
N ARG A 61 -6.60 12.87 -10.49
CA ARG A 61 -7.36 11.84 -11.22
C ARG A 61 -8.79 12.29 -11.51
N LYS A 62 -9.45 11.57 -12.42
CA LYS A 62 -10.88 11.77 -12.75
C LYS A 62 -11.79 11.64 -11.52
N ALA A 63 -11.37 10.85 -10.52
CA ALA A 63 -12.08 10.73 -9.25
C ALA A 63 -11.97 12.00 -8.39
N ASP A 64 -10.80 12.64 -8.35
CA ASP A 64 -10.58 13.90 -7.64
C ASP A 64 -11.41 15.02 -8.24
N LEU A 65 -11.41 15.11 -9.58
CA LEU A 65 -12.23 16.06 -10.32
C LEU A 65 -13.72 15.90 -9.98
N LYS A 66 -14.25 14.68 -10.08
CA LYS A 66 -15.65 14.39 -9.70
C LYS A 66 -15.92 14.78 -8.24
N TYR A 67 -14.97 14.54 -7.35
CA TYR A 67 -15.11 14.88 -5.93
C TYR A 67 -15.17 16.41 -5.71
N ASP A 68 -14.37 17.18 -6.44
CA ASP A 68 -14.37 18.66 -6.37
C ASP A 68 -15.59 19.29 -7.02
N LEU A 69 -16.02 18.80 -8.18
CA LEU A 69 -17.27 19.21 -8.84
C LEU A 69 -18.48 18.90 -7.94
N LYS A 70 -18.58 17.68 -7.41
CA LYS A 70 -19.65 17.31 -6.47
C LYS A 70 -19.59 18.11 -5.18
N GLY A 71 -18.37 18.48 -4.76
CA GLY A 71 -18.12 19.36 -3.64
C GLY A 71 -18.53 20.82 -3.90
N GLY A 72 -18.78 21.21 -5.14
CA GLY A 72 -19.00 22.60 -5.55
C GLY A 72 -17.75 23.47 -5.37
N ARG A 73 -16.56 22.84 -5.41
CA ARG A 73 -15.25 23.53 -5.34
C ARG A 73 -14.76 23.96 -6.73
N LEU A 74 -15.17 23.21 -7.75
CA LEU A 74 -14.96 23.54 -9.15
C LEU A 74 -16.33 23.61 -9.84
N ASP A 75 -16.46 24.53 -10.79
CA ASP A 75 -17.53 24.57 -11.79
C ASP A 75 -16.98 24.14 -13.15
N LEU A 76 -17.85 23.58 -13.98
CA LEU A 76 -17.55 23.31 -15.39
C LEU A 76 -18.14 24.42 -16.25
N LEU A 77 -17.28 25.05 -17.04
CA LEU A 77 -17.66 26.01 -18.06
C LEU A 77 -17.58 25.36 -19.45
N PRO A 78 -18.39 25.82 -20.42
CA PRO A 78 -18.31 25.36 -21.80
C PRO A 78 -16.89 25.49 -22.38
N PRO A 79 -16.53 24.68 -23.39
CA PRO A 79 -15.23 24.78 -24.05
C PRO A 79 -14.92 26.22 -24.50
N ARG A 80 -13.67 26.66 -24.32
CA ARG A 80 -13.17 28.01 -24.65
C ARG A 80 -13.77 29.16 -23.84
N SER A 81 -14.52 28.89 -22.77
CA SER A 81 -14.99 29.94 -21.86
C SER A 81 -13.83 30.53 -21.06
N ASP A 82 -13.91 31.82 -20.74
CA ASP A 82 -13.05 32.43 -19.74
C ASP A 82 -13.49 32.03 -18.33
N ALA A 83 -12.56 31.55 -17.50
CA ALA A 83 -12.82 31.24 -16.09
C ALA A 83 -12.90 32.49 -15.21
N GLY A 84 -12.46 33.65 -15.73
CA GLY A 84 -12.30 34.88 -14.98
C GLY A 84 -11.10 34.83 -14.03
N PRO A 85 -10.99 35.78 -13.08
CA PRO A 85 -10.01 35.67 -12.01
C PRO A 85 -10.38 34.56 -11.02
N VAL A 86 -9.37 33.99 -10.36
CA VAL A 86 -9.57 33.10 -9.20
C VAL A 86 -10.38 33.87 -8.14
N PRO A 87 -11.52 33.35 -7.65
CA PRO A 87 -12.29 34.04 -6.62
C PRO A 87 -11.43 34.33 -5.40
N GLN A 88 -11.71 35.43 -4.71
CA GLN A 88 -11.09 35.70 -3.41
C GLN A 88 -11.86 34.97 -2.32
N GLY A 89 -11.18 34.13 -1.55
CA GLY A 89 -11.75 33.52 -0.34
C GLY A 89 -11.89 34.55 0.79
N ARG A 90 -12.59 34.15 1.86
CA ARG A 90 -12.42 34.85 3.15
C ARG A 90 -10.95 34.72 3.51
N GLY A 91 -10.25 35.84 3.65
CA GLY A 91 -8.84 35.86 4.02
C GLY A 91 -8.65 34.93 5.23
N ARG A 92 -7.85 33.88 5.06
CA ARG A 92 -7.52 33.02 6.20
C ARG A 92 -6.75 33.88 7.19
N PRO A 93 -7.00 33.76 8.50
CA PRO A 93 -6.13 34.34 9.48
C PRO A 93 -4.69 33.96 9.13
N LYS A 94 -3.80 34.95 8.98
CA LYS A 94 -2.39 34.65 8.75
C LYS A 94 -1.94 33.71 9.85
N ALA A 95 -1.24 32.64 9.47
CA ALA A 95 -0.71 31.71 10.44
C ALA A 95 0.18 32.50 11.42
N PRO A 96 0.16 32.20 12.74
CA PRO A 96 0.88 32.98 13.75
C PRO A 96 2.36 33.22 13.45
N ARG A 97 2.99 32.31 12.69
CA ARG A 97 4.40 32.34 12.28
C ARG A 97 4.54 32.31 10.75
N ALA A 98 3.58 32.86 10.01
CA ALA A 98 3.62 32.91 8.55
C ALA A 98 4.94 33.54 8.05
N GLY A 99 5.62 32.87 7.14
CA GLY A 99 6.91 33.31 6.57
C GLY A 99 8.14 32.86 7.37
N GLN A 100 7.98 32.29 8.56
CA GLN A 100 9.09 31.65 9.27
C GLN A 100 9.27 30.20 8.80
N PRO A 101 10.50 29.68 8.75
CA PRO A 101 10.72 28.26 8.51
C PRO A 101 10.20 27.44 9.70
N LEU A 102 9.65 26.26 9.42
CA LEU A 102 9.30 25.29 10.46
C LEU A 102 10.60 24.75 11.08
N PRO A 103 10.81 24.82 12.41
CA PRO A 103 12.00 24.28 13.06
C PRO A 103 12.22 22.81 12.75
N GLU A 104 13.49 22.39 12.68
CA GLU A 104 13.84 20.99 12.45
C GLU A 104 13.24 20.08 13.53
N ALA A 105 12.76 18.90 13.11
CA ALA A 105 12.21 17.93 14.03
C ALA A 105 13.31 17.32 14.90
N THR A 106 13.10 17.32 16.21
CA THR A 106 14.08 16.78 17.18
C THR A 106 13.53 15.61 17.96
N LEU A 107 14.42 14.81 18.56
CA LEU A 107 14.01 13.73 19.45
C LEU A 107 13.28 14.24 20.70
N ASN A 108 13.60 15.44 21.20
CA ASN A 108 12.90 16.04 22.34
C ASN A 108 11.48 16.47 21.96
N GLU A 109 11.28 17.12 20.81
CA GLU A 109 9.95 17.44 20.27
C GLU A 109 9.11 16.17 20.11
N PHE A 110 9.72 15.07 19.63
CA PHE A 110 9.04 13.79 19.54
C PHE A 110 8.58 13.28 20.91
N PHE A 111 9.42 13.31 21.95
CA PHE A 111 8.99 12.93 23.30
C PHE A 111 7.90 13.83 23.88
N GLN A 112 7.97 15.15 23.63
CA GLN A 112 6.93 16.10 24.04
C GLN A 112 5.60 15.78 23.35
N PHE A 113 5.64 15.48 22.05
CA PHE A 113 4.48 15.01 21.30
C PHE A 113 3.89 13.73 21.90
N LEU A 114 4.71 12.72 22.24
CA LEU A 114 4.24 11.49 22.87
C LEU A 114 3.59 11.73 24.23
N ALA A 115 4.15 12.61 25.06
CA ALA A 115 3.55 13.00 26.33
C ALA A 115 2.17 13.67 26.13
N CYS A 116 2.05 14.52 25.10
CA CYS A 116 0.77 15.12 24.73
C CYS A 116 -0.25 14.07 24.27
N GLN A 117 0.16 13.09 23.45
CA GLN A 117 -0.69 11.97 23.02
C GLN A 117 -1.26 11.20 24.22
N LEU A 118 -0.40 10.90 25.20
CA LEU A 118 -0.79 10.20 26.42
C LEU A 118 -1.76 11.00 27.30
N SER A 119 -1.65 12.32 27.36
CA SER A 119 -2.62 13.16 28.08
C SER A 119 -3.97 13.19 27.39
N ILE A 120 -4.00 13.28 26.05
CA ILE A 120 -5.25 13.14 25.29
C ILE A 120 -5.85 11.76 25.53
N GLU A 121 -5.04 10.70 25.50
CA GLU A 121 -5.48 9.34 25.79
C GLU A 121 -6.05 9.18 27.20
N SER A 122 -5.40 9.75 28.23
CA SER A 122 -5.93 9.82 29.59
C SER A 122 -7.26 10.55 29.65
N ARG A 123 -7.41 11.67 28.95
CA ARG A 123 -8.66 12.44 28.94
C ARG A 123 -9.79 11.65 28.30
N GLU A 124 -9.55 11.04 27.14
CA GLU A 124 -10.57 10.29 26.40
C GLU A 124 -10.93 8.95 27.06
N HIS A 125 -9.93 8.24 27.58
CA HIS A 125 -10.14 6.88 28.11
C HIS A 125 -10.21 6.80 29.63
N LEU A 126 -9.74 7.78 30.40
CA LEU A 126 -9.87 7.79 31.86
C LEU A 126 -10.77 8.92 32.37
N GLY A 127 -11.07 9.94 31.55
CA GLY A 127 -11.73 11.16 32.01
C GLY A 127 -10.82 12.02 32.89
N GLU A 128 -9.51 11.79 32.82
CA GLU A 128 -8.52 12.48 33.65
C GLU A 128 -7.63 13.37 32.78
N GLU A 129 -7.62 14.68 33.06
CA GLU A 129 -6.70 15.62 32.43
C GLU A 129 -5.35 15.62 33.15
N LEU A 130 -4.28 15.32 32.40
CA LEU A 130 -2.94 15.26 32.96
C LEU A 130 -2.22 16.59 32.75
N ALA A 131 -1.85 17.23 33.85
CA ALA A 131 -0.99 18.41 33.82
C ALA A 131 0.39 18.05 33.25
N MET A 132 0.83 18.81 32.24
CA MET A 132 2.17 18.72 31.66
C MET A 132 3.18 19.40 32.58
N ALA A 133 4.05 18.62 33.22
CA ALA A 133 5.08 19.16 34.10
C ALA A 133 6.23 19.84 33.31
N GLU A 134 6.51 19.36 32.09
CA GLU A 134 7.50 19.99 31.22
C GLU A 134 6.87 21.16 30.47
N LYS A 135 7.46 22.36 30.61
CA LYS A 135 6.98 23.59 29.96
C LYS A 135 6.83 23.45 28.44
N ALA A 136 7.83 22.86 27.77
CA ALA A 136 7.79 22.70 26.31
C ALA A 136 6.67 21.75 25.83
N ALA A 137 6.40 20.68 26.58
CA ALA A 137 5.24 19.82 26.30
C ALA A 137 3.92 20.55 26.55
N ALA A 138 3.82 21.36 27.62
CA ALA A 138 2.66 22.19 27.90
C ALA A 138 2.39 23.23 26.79
N GLU A 139 3.44 23.83 26.23
CA GLU A 139 3.36 24.77 25.10
C GLU A 139 2.97 24.07 23.79
N LEU A 140 3.40 22.82 23.59
CA LEU A 140 3.06 22.02 22.41
C LEU A 140 1.63 21.46 22.45
N PHE A 141 1.10 21.18 23.66
CA PHE A 141 -0.18 20.50 23.88
C PHE A 141 -1.38 21.10 23.14
N PRO A 142 -1.61 22.44 23.12
CA PRO A 142 -2.75 23.02 22.39
C PRO A 142 -2.77 22.66 20.91
N GLU A 143 -1.60 22.55 20.28
CA GLU A 143 -1.49 22.21 18.86
C GLU A 143 -1.69 20.71 18.62
N VAL A 144 -1.21 19.86 19.53
CA VAL A 144 -1.50 18.42 19.50
C VAL A 144 -3.00 18.18 19.70
N ASP A 145 -3.63 18.86 20.65
CA ASP A 145 -5.07 18.76 20.90
C ASP A 145 -5.87 19.20 19.67
N LYS A 146 -5.52 20.33 19.06
CA LYS A 146 -6.14 20.81 17.80
C LYS A 146 -5.95 19.83 16.64
N HIS A 147 -4.82 19.11 16.59
CA HIS A 147 -4.56 18.07 15.60
C HIS A 147 -5.41 16.82 15.84
N VAL A 148 -5.52 16.36 17.09
CA VAL A 148 -6.21 15.11 17.44
C VAL A 148 -7.73 15.27 17.52
N LYS A 149 -8.24 16.37 18.07
CA LYS A 149 -9.67 16.60 18.36
C LYS A 149 -10.61 16.37 17.16
N PRO A 150 -10.29 16.80 15.92
CA PRO A 150 -11.12 16.50 14.75
C PRO A 150 -11.16 15.03 14.34
N ASN A 151 -10.26 14.22 14.90
CA ASN A 151 -10.08 12.80 14.60
C ASN A 151 -10.63 11.88 15.70
N LEU A 152 -11.09 12.44 16.83
CA LEU A 152 -11.72 11.73 17.94
C LEU A 152 -13.14 11.23 17.63
N GLY A 153 -13.62 10.28 18.43
CA GLY A 153 -14.98 9.74 18.32
C GLY A 153 -15.23 8.99 17.01
N ASN A 154 -16.33 9.31 16.32
CA ASN A 154 -16.81 8.55 15.15
C ASN A 154 -16.02 8.80 13.86
N THR A 155 -15.06 9.73 13.84
CA THR A 155 -14.21 9.94 12.67
C THR A 155 -13.16 8.85 12.51
N GLU A 156 -12.79 8.16 13.61
CA GLU A 156 -11.95 6.95 13.62
C GLU A 156 -10.59 7.14 12.93
N ARG A 157 -9.96 8.32 13.10
CA ARG A 157 -8.70 8.66 12.41
C ARG A 157 -7.50 8.79 13.32
N TRP A 158 -7.72 9.07 14.60
CA TRP A 158 -6.64 9.18 15.57
C TRP A 158 -6.22 7.78 16.01
N VAL A 159 -4.90 7.55 16.03
CA VAL A 159 -4.32 6.33 16.58
C VAL A 159 -3.66 6.70 17.92
N PRO A 160 -4.20 6.25 19.06
CA PRO A 160 -3.63 6.54 20.38
C PRO A 160 -2.22 5.98 20.55
N TYR A 161 -1.53 6.38 21.62
CA TYR A 161 -0.22 5.82 21.97
C TYR A 161 -0.33 4.30 22.15
N HIS A 162 -1.31 3.87 22.95
CA HIS A 162 -1.68 2.47 23.06
C HIS A 162 -2.65 2.11 21.96
N THR A 163 -2.16 1.59 20.83
CA THR A 163 -2.98 1.23 19.65
C THR A 163 -4.21 0.39 19.99
N VAL A 164 -4.17 -0.43 21.05
CA VAL A 164 -5.32 -1.23 21.53
C VAL A 164 -6.53 -0.39 21.95
N LEU A 165 -6.32 0.88 22.30
CA LEU A 165 -7.36 1.84 22.65
C LEU A 165 -7.96 2.53 21.42
N GLY A 166 -7.42 2.26 20.22
CA GLY A 166 -8.02 2.68 18.96
C GLY A 166 -9.46 2.20 18.85
N VAL A 167 -10.32 3.00 18.20
CA VAL A 167 -11.78 2.77 18.19
C VAL A 167 -12.16 1.37 17.66
N HIS A 168 -11.40 0.84 16.71
CA HIS A 168 -11.65 -0.48 16.12
C HIS A 168 -11.01 -1.60 16.94
N GLU A 169 -9.80 -1.36 17.43
CA GLU A 169 -9.01 -2.31 18.22
C GLU A 169 -9.65 -2.57 19.57
N LEU A 170 -10.05 -1.52 20.29
CA LEU A 170 -10.74 -1.64 21.57
C LEU A 170 -12.07 -2.38 21.39
N PHE A 171 -12.81 -2.06 20.32
CA PHE A 171 -14.04 -2.78 19.99
C PHE A 171 -13.80 -4.27 19.73
N LEU A 172 -12.73 -4.65 19.03
CA LEU A 172 -12.40 -6.06 18.82
C LEU A 172 -12.10 -6.76 20.16
N MET A 173 -11.38 -6.11 21.06
CA MET A 173 -11.09 -6.69 22.38
C MET A 173 -12.37 -6.84 23.22
N GLU A 174 -13.21 -5.81 23.25
CA GLU A 174 -14.47 -5.77 24.01
C GLU A 174 -15.56 -6.67 23.42
N ALA A 175 -15.89 -6.51 22.15
CA ALA A 175 -17.07 -7.11 21.55
C ALA A 175 -16.81 -8.46 20.87
N VAL A 176 -15.55 -8.81 20.59
CA VAL A 176 -15.18 -10.08 19.94
C VAL A 176 -14.38 -10.97 20.89
N HIS A 177 -13.20 -10.54 21.35
CA HIS A 177 -12.32 -11.43 22.11
C HIS A 177 -12.78 -11.69 23.56
N SER A 178 -13.51 -10.75 24.18
CA SER A 178 -14.08 -10.95 25.52
C SER A 178 -15.31 -11.88 25.55
N ARG A 179 -15.92 -12.17 24.39
CA ARG A 179 -17.11 -13.02 24.30
C ARG A 179 -16.84 -14.42 24.85
N LYS A 180 -17.81 -14.97 25.58
CA LYS A 180 -17.70 -16.31 26.19
C LYS A 180 -18.36 -17.40 25.35
N ASP A 181 -19.32 -17.01 24.51
CA ASP A 181 -20.10 -17.90 23.65
C ASP A 181 -19.39 -18.30 22.35
N TRP A 182 -18.22 -17.71 22.07
CA TRP A 182 -17.39 -18.06 20.92
C TRP A 182 -16.08 -18.71 21.35
N ASN A 183 -15.67 -19.77 20.66
CA ASN A 183 -14.34 -20.36 20.79
C ASN A 183 -13.26 -19.46 20.13
N ASP A 184 -11.99 -19.80 20.34
CA ASP A 184 -10.86 -19.00 19.84
C ASP A 184 -10.85 -18.86 18.31
N LYS A 185 -11.18 -19.93 17.56
CA LYS A 185 -11.28 -19.88 16.10
C LYS A 185 -12.42 -18.97 15.63
N GLN A 186 -13.59 -19.07 16.26
CA GLN A 186 -14.74 -18.22 15.95
C GLN A 186 -14.44 -16.74 16.19
N LYS A 187 -13.74 -16.40 17.29
CA LYS A 187 -13.25 -15.04 17.56
C LYS A 187 -12.29 -14.55 16.48
N PHE A 188 -11.37 -15.41 16.04
CA PHE A 188 -10.43 -15.11 14.96
C PHE A 188 -11.13 -14.80 13.64
N LEU A 189 -12.10 -15.63 13.25
CA LEU A 189 -12.87 -15.42 12.02
C LEU A 189 -13.75 -14.15 12.13
N ALA A 190 -14.40 -13.94 13.26
CA ALA A 190 -15.22 -12.75 13.53
C ALA A 190 -14.42 -11.45 13.39
N MET A 191 -13.16 -11.43 13.81
CA MET A 191 -12.26 -10.29 13.63
C MET A 191 -12.06 -9.96 12.14
N PHE A 192 -11.85 -10.96 11.27
CA PHE A 192 -11.73 -10.75 9.82
C PHE A 192 -13.04 -10.23 9.21
N ILE A 193 -14.18 -10.77 9.64
CA ILE A 193 -15.50 -10.30 9.21
C ILE A 193 -15.68 -8.82 9.57
N PHE A 194 -15.38 -8.43 10.82
CA PHE A 194 -15.44 -7.03 11.23
C PHE A 194 -14.49 -6.16 10.42
N ARG A 195 -13.23 -6.60 10.24
CA ARG A 195 -12.21 -5.83 9.49
C ARG A 195 -12.55 -5.66 8.02
N ALA A 196 -13.44 -6.46 7.44
CA ALA A 196 -13.92 -6.23 6.09
C ALA A 196 -14.62 -4.86 5.92
N HIS A 197 -15.13 -4.26 7.00
CA HIS A 197 -15.87 -2.98 6.94
C HIS A 197 -15.61 -1.99 8.08
N CYS A 198 -15.09 -2.45 9.23
CA CYS A 198 -14.81 -1.74 10.48
C CYS A 198 -15.97 -0.91 11.08
N LYS A 199 -17.24 -1.30 10.83
CA LYS A 199 -18.41 -0.59 11.39
C LYS A 199 -19.05 -1.34 12.56
N ARG A 200 -18.83 -0.81 13.77
CA ARG A 200 -19.21 -1.43 15.06
C ARG A 200 -20.71 -1.73 15.15
N ASP A 201 -21.54 -0.73 14.83
CA ASP A 201 -23.00 -0.85 14.89
C ASP A 201 -23.55 -1.78 13.81
N LEU A 202 -23.00 -1.73 12.59
CA LEU A 202 -23.33 -2.72 11.55
C LEU A 202 -23.01 -4.15 12.02
N PHE A 203 -21.81 -4.37 12.57
CA PHE A 203 -21.38 -5.68 13.06
C PHE A 203 -22.32 -6.20 14.14
N LEU A 204 -22.56 -5.40 15.19
CA LEU A 204 -23.40 -5.78 16.32
C LEU A 204 -24.88 -5.96 15.95
N GLN A 205 -25.45 -5.11 15.10
CA GLN A 205 -26.89 -5.10 14.83
C GLN A 205 -27.31 -5.99 13.65
N ALA A 206 -26.43 -6.19 12.66
CA ALA A 206 -26.77 -6.95 11.45
C ALA A 206 -26.10 -8.33 11.40
N GLN A 207 -24.84 -8.45 11.82
CA GLN A 207 -24.06 -9.68 11.59
C GLN A 207 -24.05 -10.60 12.82
N VAL A 208 -23.71 -10.08 14.00
CA VAL A 208 -23.65 -10.87 15.25
C VAL A 208 -24.94 -11.65 15.53
N PRO A 209 -26.17 -11.12 15.30
CA PRO A 209 -27.40 -11.88 15.52
C PRO A 209 -27.51 -13.14 14.65
N LEU A 210 -26.81 -13.20 13.51
CA LEU A 210 -26.75 -14.34 12.61
C LEU A 210 -25.59 -15.30 12.94
N MET A 211 -24.58 -14.87 13.72
CA MET A 211 -23.39 -15.67 14.08
C MET A 211 -23.65 -16.68 15.20
N LYS A 212 -24.68 -17.52 15.02
CA LYS A 212 -25.06 -18.62 15.93
C LYS A 212 -24.43 -19.93 15.48
N ASP A 213 -24.68 -21.03 16.19
CA ASP A 213 -24.06 -22.34 15.94
C ASP A 213 -24.12 -22.81 14.48
N GLN A 214 -25.24 -22.59 13.79
CA GLN A 214 -25.37 -22.97 12.38
C GLN A 214 -24.50 -22.13 11.43
N PHE A 215 -24.27 -20.86 11.75
CA PHE A 215 -23.38 -20.00 10.96
C PHE A 215 -21.94 -20.52 10.99
N TRP A 216 -21.49 -20.96 12.17
CA TRP A 216 -20.11 -21.42 12.35
C TRP A 216 -19.78 -22.75 11.66
N LYS A 217 -20.79 -23.50 11.19
CA LYS A 217 -20.57 -24.71 10.37
C LYS A 217 -20.12 -24.39 8.95
N ASN A 218 -20.60 -23.28 8.38
CA ASN A 218 -20.19 -22.80 7.07
C ASN A 218 -20.40 -21.28 6.96
N PRO A 219 -19.44 -20.47 7.48
CA PRO A 219 -19.54 -19.02 7.42
C PRO A 219 -19.64 -18.49 5.99
N LEU A 220 -18.95 -19.12 5.02
CA LEU A 220 -18.95 -18.73 3.62
C LEU A 220 -20.34 -18.72 3.01
N LYS A 221 -21.15 -19.77 3.27
CA LYS A 221 -22.53 -19.87 2.77
C LYS A 221 -23.39 -18.67 3.21
N ALA A 222 -23.15 -18.13 4.40
CA ALA A 222 -23.91 -16.98 4.89
C ALA A 222 -23.61 -15.69 4.11
N PHE A 223 -22.41 -15.60 3.50
CA PHE A 223 -21.93 -14.50 2.67
C PHE A 223 -21.97 -14.81 1.16
N GLU A 224 -22.72 -15.82 0.73
CA GLU A 224 -23.02 -15.98 -0.69
C GLU A 224 -23.89 -14.83 -1.20
N PRO A 225 -23.85 -14.51 -2.51
CA PRO A 225 -24.83 -13.66 -3.16
C PRO A 225 -26.27 -13.97 -2.74
N ASN A 226 -26.99 -12.96 -2.26
CA ASN A 226 -28.36 -13.06 -1.73
C ASN A 226 -28.50 -13.92 -0.45
N GLY A 227 -27.37 -14.24 0.19
CA GLY A 227 -27.31 -14.96 1.45
C GLY A 227 -27.87 -14.16 2.64
N PRO A 228 -28.00 -14.80 3.82
CA PRO A 228 -28.57 -14.18 5.00
C PRO A 228 -27.78 -12.94 5.47
N MET A 229 -26.44 -12.91 5.35
CA MET A 229 -25.65 -11.73 5.73
C MET A 229 -25.91 -10.54 4.79
N GLU A 230 -25.99 -10.77 3.47
CA GLU A 230 -26.31 -9.71 2.50
C GLU A 230 -27.68 -9.08 2.81
N LYS A 231 -28.68 -9.91 3.06
CA LYS A 231 -30.04 -9.47 3.42
C LYS A 231 -30.06 -8.67 4.71
N ALA A 232 -29.34 -9.11 5.74
CA ALA A 232 -29.28 -8.42 7.03
C ALA A 232 -28.58 -7.05 6.93
N ILE A 233 -27.46 -6.97 6.22
CA ILE A 233 -26.74 -5.70 5.99
C ILE A 233 -27.62 -4.73 5.18
N ALA A 234 -28.31 -5.22 4.14
CA ALA A 234 -29.25 -4.41 3.35
C ALA A 234 -30.42 -3.88 4.20
N LEU A 235 -30.99 -4.72 5.07
CA LEU A 235 -32.05 -4.31 5.99
C LEU A 235 -31.56 -3.25 6.98
N TYR A 236 -30.37 -3.45 7.57
CA TYR A 236 -29.74 -2.46 8.43
C TYR A 236 -29.54 -1.12 7.70
N ARG A 237 -29.04 -1.14 6.46
CA ARG A 237 -28.85 0.06 5.64
C ARG A 237 -30.16 0.79 5.40
N LYS A 238 -31.21 0.04 5.01
CA LYS A 238 -32.55 0.57 4.78
C LYS A 238 -33.15 1.20 6.04
N LYS A 239 -32.97 0.57 7.20
CA LYS A 239 -33.52 1.02 8.49
C LYS A 239 -32.81 2.26 9.04
N THR A 240 -31.49 2.30 8.97
CA THR A 240 -30.69 3.31 9.67
C THR A 240 -30.24 4.46 8.78
N GLY A 241 -30.02 4.22 7.48
CA GLY A 241 -29.34 5.15 6.59
C GLY A 241 -27.86 5.40 6.95
N ASN A 242 -27.29 4.66 7.91
CA ASN A 242 -25.91 4.81 8.35
C ASN A 242 -24.94 4.27 7.30
N ALA A 243 -23.74 4.87 7.22
CA ALA A 243 -22.70 4.44 6.31
C ALA A 243 -22.23 3.01 6.66
N LEU A 244 -22.09 2.16 5.65
CA LEU A 244 -21.70 0.75 5.83
C LEU A 244 -20.19 0.53 5.99
N LEU A 245 -19.39 1.53 5.62
CA LEU A 245 -17.93 1.50 5.65
C LEU A 245 -17.41 2.68 6.45
N THR A 246 -16.25 2.51 7.09
CA THR A 246 -15.50 3.61 7.69
C THR A 246 -14.81 4.44 6.62
N ASN A 247 -14.41 5.66 6.99
CA ASN A 247 -13.59 6.50 6.11
C ASN A 247 -12.20 5.89 5.87
N CYS A 248 -11.79 4.88 6.63
CA CYS A 248 -10.52 4.16 6.44
C CYS A 248 -10.57 3.29 5.18
N PHE A 249 -11.74 2.84 4.75
CA PHE A 249 -11.94 2.13 3.49
C PHE A 249 -12.39 3.08 2.39
N ARG A 250 -11.47 3.89 1.87
CA ARG A 250 -11.72 4.73 0.67
C ARG A 250 -11.62 3.97 -0.65
N ILE A 251 -11.41 2.65 -0.59
CA ILE A 251 -11.36 1.81 -1.78
C ILE A 251 -12.73 1.90 -2.46
N ILE A 252 -12.75 2.35 -3.72
CA ILE A 252 -13.96 2.35 -4.52
C ILE A 252 -14.42 0.88 -4.61
N PRO A 253 -15.64 0.57 -4.15
CA PRO A 253 -16.16 -0.78 -4.27
C PRO A 253 -16.07 -1.26 -5.71
N GLU A 254 -15.74 -2.52 -5.89
CA GLU A 254 -15.91 -3.19 -7.17
C GLU A 254 -17.36 -3.00 -7.64
N ARG A 255 -17.55 -2.57 -8.90
CA ARG A 255 -18.88 -2.26 -9.45
C ARG A 255 -19.49 -3.51 -10.05
N VAL A 256 -19.84 -4.46 -9.19
CA VAL A 256 -20.53 -5.69 -9.60
C VAL A 256 -22.01 -5.41 -9.88
N LEU A 257 -22.59 -4.44 -9.19
CA LEU A 257 -23.96 -3.94 -9.38
C LEU A 257 -23.95 -2.45 -9.72
N LYS A 258 -25.13 -1.89 -10.02
CA LYS A 258 -25.32 -0.44 -10.17
C LYS A 258 -24.77 0.29 -8.95
N ASP A 259 -24.10 1.43 -9.15
CA ASP A 259 -23.42 2.22 -8.10
C ASP A 259 -24.41 2.81 -7.08
N ASN A 260 -24.91 1.97 -6.18
CA ASN A 260 -25.94 2.26 -5.19
C ASN A 260 -25.69 1.46 -3.88
N ASP A 261 -26.62 1.57 -2.93
CA ASP A 261 -26.52 0.85 -1.65
C ASP A 261 -26.42 -0.68 -1.82
N ALA A 262 -27.04 -1.27 -2.84
CA ALA A 262 -26.92 -2.71 -3.10
C ALA A 262 -25.50 -3.10 -3.51
N ASN A 263 -24.82 -2.28 -4.33
CA ASN A 263 -23.41 -2.51 -4.65
C ASN A 263 -22.50 -2.40 -3.42
N LEU A 264 -22.78 -1.45 -2.51
CA LEU A 264 -22.03 -1.32 -1.25
C LEU A 264 -22.18 -2.56 -0.38
N VAL A 265 -23.42 -3.05 -0.22
CA VAL A 265 -23.70 -4.28 0.53
C VAL A 265 -22.99 -5.47 -0.13
N ARG A 266 -23.16 -5.65 -1.45
CA ARG A 266 -22.53 -6.74 -2.21
C ARG A 266 -21.01 -6.70 -2.07
N SER A 267 -20.40 -5.52 -2.13
CA SER A 267 -18.95 -5.38 -1.97
C SER A 267 -18.45 -5.81 -0.60
N ILE A 268 -19.18 -5.50 0.49
CA ILE A 268 -18.83 -5.97 1.84
C ILE A 268 -18.91 -7.49 1.91
N VAL A 269 -19.96 -8.07 1.34
CA VAL A 269 -20.20 -9.51 1.32
C VAL A 269 -19.11 -10.23 0.52
N THR A 270 -18.86 -9.83 -0.73
CA THR A 270 -17.80 -10.39 -1.59
C THR A 270 -16.43 -10.29 -0.93
N ARG A 271 -16.09 -9.14 -0.34
CA ARG A 271 -14.82 -8.96 0.38
C ARG A 271 -14.71 -9.90 1.58
N THR A 272 -15.78 -10.04 2.36
CA THR A 272 -15.80 -10.94 3.52
C THR A 272 -15.63 -12.40 3.07
N SER A 273 -16.30 -12.80 1.98
CA SER A 273 -16.17 -14.15 1.40
C SER A 273 -14.76 -14.42 0.88
N ARG A 274 -14.05 -13.42 0.36
CA ARG A 274 -12.63 -13.54 -0.03
C ARG A 274 -11.70 -13.65 1.19
N LEU A 275 -12.00 -12.93 2.27
CA LEU A 275 -11.18 -12.90 3.50
C LEU A 275 -11.38 -14.10 4.42
N LEU A 276 -12.54 -14.75 4.42
CA LEU A 276 -12.83 -15.89 5.30
C LEU A 276 -11.90 -17.11 5.06
N PRO A 277 -11.65 -17.56 3.82
CA PRO A 277 -10.71 -18.66 3.55
C PRO A 277 -9.28 -18.30 3.98
N VAL A 278 -8.91 -17.03 3.86
CA VAL A 278 -7.62 -16.52 4.35
C VAL A 278 -7.57 -16.61 5.87
N ALA A 279 -8.64 -16.19 6.56
CA ALA A 279 -8.74 -16.23 8.01
C ALA A 279 -8.63 -17.66 8.55
N GLU A 280 -9.27 -18.63 7.88
CA GLU A 280 -9.17 -20.04 8.26
C GLU A 280 -7.72 -20.54 8.18
N LYS A 281 -7.04 -20.32 7.05
CA LYS A 281 -5.63 -20.72 6.86
C LYS A 281 -4.69 -19.97 7.80
N ALA A 282 -4.94 -18.67 8.01
CA ALA A 282 -4.14 -17.84 8.90
C ALA A 282 -4.27 -18.29 10.35
N TYR A 283 -5.44 -18.75 10.78
CA TYR A 283 -5.62 -19.30 12.13
C TYR A 283 -4.75 -20.54 12.36
N ASP A 284 -4.65 -21.43 11.38
CA ASP A 284 -3.80 -22.62 11.47
C ASP A 284 -2.32 -22.22 11.58
N VAL A 285 -1.88 -21.21 10.81
CA VAL A 285 -0.53 -20.62 10.93
C VAL A 285 -0.28 -20.01 12.32
N ILE A 286 -1.27 -19.34 12.90
CA ILE A 286 -1.18 -18.77 14.25
C ILE A 286 -1.03 -19.88 15.30
N LYS A 287 -1.74 -21.01 15.13
CA LYS A 287 -1.72 -22.15 16.05
C LYS A 287 -0.51 -23.06 15.93
N ASP A 288 0.18 -23.04 14.80
CA ASP A 288 1.39 -23.84 14.57
C ASP A 288 2.51 -23.44 15.54
N SER A 289 2.87 -24.32 16.48
CA SER A 289 3.92 -24.05 17.46
C SER A 289 5.35 -24.17 16.90
N GLN A 290 5.51 -24.74 15.70
CA GLN A 290 6.82 -25.00 15.08
C GLN A 290 7.31 -23.82 14.25
N THR A 291 6.44 -22.88 13.89
CA THR A 291 6.81 -21.70 13.10
C THR A 291 7.18 -20.50 13.95
N THR A 292 8.23 -19.79 13.54
CA THR A 292 8.66 -18.55 14.17
C THR A 292 7.65 -17.42 13.94
N ALA A 293 7.67 -16.40 14.81
CA ALA A 293 6.84 -15.21 14.66
C ALA A 293 6.99 -14.53 13.29
N PHE A 294 8.23 -14.43 12.81
CA PHE A 294 8.59 -13.90 11.49
C PHE A 294 7.91 -14.71 10.37
N THR A 295 8.09 -16.04 10.40
CA THR A 295 7.52 -16.93 9.38
C THR A 295 6.00 -16.86 9.38
N LYS A 296 5.36 -16.82 10.56
CA LYS A 296 3.92 -16.66 10.69
C LYS A 296 3.44 -15.36 10.06
N LEU A 297 4.06 -14.24 10.43
CA LEU A 297 3.72 -12.92 9.91
C LEU A 297 3.83 -12.88 8.38
N HIS A 298 4.95 -13.35 7.83
CA HIS A 298 5.17 -13.36 6.39
C HIS A 298 4.15 -14.25 5.64
N ARG A 299 3.85 -15.45 6.17
CA ARG A 299 2.84 -16.35 5.58
C ARG A 299 1.46 -15.70 5.59
N ILE A 300 1.04 -15.10 6.70
CA ILE A 300 -0.27 -14.44 6.81
C ILE A 300 -0.34 -13.23 5.87
N ALA A 301 0.68 -12.39 5.85
CA ALA A 301 0.75 -11.23 4.96
C ALA A 301 0.66 -11.64 3.49
N SER A 302 1.41 -12.67 3.08
CA SER A 302 1.38 -13.21 1.72
C SER A 302 0.01 -13.79 1.36
N MET A 303 -0.66 -14.52 2.27
CA MET A 303 -2.02 -15.02 2.02
C MET A 303 -3.00 -13.88 1.78
N VAL A 304 -2.90 -12.80 2.57
CA VAL A 304 -3.76 -11.61 2.40
C VAL A 304 -3.45 -10.91 1.08
N GLN A 305 -2.17 -10.67 0.75
CA GLN A 305 -1.74 -9.99 -0.47
C GLN A 305 -2.10 -10.76 -1.76
N ASN A 306 -2.08 -12.09 -1.70
CA ASN A 306 -2.44 -12.94 -2.83
C ASN A 306 -3.96 -13.08 -3.01
N THR A 307 -4.75 -12.52 -2.09
CA THR A 307 -6.20 -12.54 -2.19
C THR A 307 -6.67 -11.38 -3.05
N GLU A 308 -7.51 -11.67 -4.04
CA GLU A 308 -8.04 -10.67 -4.96
C GLU A 308 -8.62 -9.45 -4.24
N GLY A 309 -8.18 -8.25 -4.61
CA GLY A 309 -8.62 -6.99 -4.01
C GLY A 309 -8.04 -6.69 -2.61
N CYS A 310 -7.14 -7.54 -2.10
CA CYS A 310 -6.41 -7.34 -0.86
C CYS A 310 -4.93 -7.07 -1.14
N GLY A 311 -4.45 -5.85 -0.91
CA GLY A 311 -3.03 -5.49 -1.07
C GLY A 311 -2.28 -5.34 0.26
N ASP A 312 -1.08 -4.78 0.24
CA ASP A 312 -0.23 -4.56 1.43
C ASP A 312 -0.93 -3.83 2.58
N THR A 313 -1.82 -2.89 2.24
CA THR A 313 -2.61 -2.17 3.25
C THR A 313 -3.49 -3.13 4.04
N TRP A 314 -4.10 -4.12 3.39
CA TRP A 314 -4.92 -5.13 4.08
C TRP A 314 -4.10 -6.03 4.98
N ALA A 315 -2.93 -6.49 4.51
CA ALA A 315 -2.02 -7.28 5.33
C ALA A 315 -1.64 -6.52 6.61
N LYS A 316 -1.24 -5.24 6.47
CA LYS A 316 -0.89 -4.37 7.60
C LYS A 316 -2.07 -4.14 8.55
N MET A 317 -3.27 -3.87 8.01
CA MET A 317 -4.49 -3.68 8.81
C MET A 317 -4.94 -4.91 9.58
N LEU A 318 -4.68 -6.12 9.06
CA LEU A 318 -5.05 -7.39 9.70
C LEU A 318 -4.00 -7.89 10.68
N THR A 319 -2.71 -7.63 10.44
CA THR A 319 -1.65 -8.07 11.37
C THR A 319 -1.77 -7.39 12.74
N VAL A 320 -2.10 -6.10 12.80
CA VAL A 320 -2.24 -5.36 14.07
C VAL A 320 -3.22 -6.02 15.04
N PRO A 321 -4.49 -6.28 14.68
CA PRO A 321 -5.41 -6.93 15.59
C PRO A 321 -5.06 -8.41 15.87
N ILE A 322 -4.40 -9.11 14.93
CA ILE A 322 -3.89 -10.47 15.20
C ILE A 322 -2.83 -10.43 16.29
N ASP A 323 -1.84 -9.54 16.20
CA ASP A 323 -0.79 -9.40 17.21
C ASP A 323 -1.38 -9.00 18.59
N MET A 324 -2.40 -8.14 18.58
CA MET A 324 -3.13 -7.76 19.79
C MET A 324 -3.87 -8.93 20.45
N ALA A 325 -4.51 -9.77 19.66
CA ALA A 325 -5.25 -10.95 20.12
C ALA A 325 -4.30 -12.08 20.58
N TYR A 326 -3.10 -12.17 19.99
CA TYR A 326 -2.11 -13.20 20.27
C TYR A 326 -0.76 -12.62 20.69
N PRO A 327 -0.68 -11.83 21.79
CA PRO A 327 0.53 -11.09 22.17
C PRO A 327 1.73 -11.97 22.49
N LYS A 328 1.51 -13.25 22.78
CA LYS A 328 2.60 -14.20 23.04
C LYS A 328 3.40 -14.50 21.78
N LEU A 329 2.82 -14.29 20.59
CA LEU A 329 3.48 -14.55 19.31
C LEU A 329 4.43 -13.44 18.90
N LYS A 330 4.27 -12.22 19.40
CA LYS A 330 5.18 -11.09 19.12
C LYS A 330 5.41 -10.88 17.62
N LEU A 331 4.34 -10.99 16.83
CA LEU A 331 4.42 -10.94 15.36
C LEU A 331 5.05 -9.61 14.93
N LEU A 332 4.56 -8.51 15.48
CA LEU A 332 5.03 -7.17 15.15
C LEU A 332 6.36 -6.77 15.83
N GLU A 333 6.80 -7.46 16.90
CA GLU A 333 8.11 -7.19 17.49
C GLU A 333 9.25 -7.79 16.66
N SER A 334 9.00 -8.96 16.05
CA SER A 334 10.04 -9.72 15.33
C SER A 334 10.38 -9.14 13.96
N ASP A 335 9.40 -8.56 13.26
CA ASP A 335 9.59 -7.99 11.94
C ASP A 335 8.65 -6.83 11.62
N CYS A 336 8.97 -5.67 12.18
CA CYS A 336 8.25 -4.44 11.91
C CYS A 336 8.77 -3.80 10.61
N GLU A 337 8.13 -4.09 9.48
CA GLU A 337 8.40 -3.39 8.22
C GLU A 337 8.00 -1.92 8.34
N VAL A 338 8.98 -1.00 8.22
CA VAL A 338 8.73 0.44 8.34
C VAL A 338 7.84 0.91 7.18
N GLY A 339 6.60 1.23 7.52
CA GLY A 339 5.64 1.78 6.57
C GLY A 339 6.10 3.13 6.05
N VAL A 340 5.68 3.46 4.82
CA VAL A 340 6.02 4.71 4.12
C VAL A 340 5.75 5.98 4.94
N GLY A 341 4.78 5.92 5.85
CA GLY A 341 4.45 7.02 6.74
C GLY A 341 5.44 7.22 7.91
N ALA A 342 6.10 6.17 8.37
CA ALA A 342 7.07 6.27 9.47
C ALA A 342 8.49 6.56 8.97
N ALA A 343 8.77 6.30 7.68
CA ALA A 343 10.11 6.42 7.12
C ALA A 343 10.70 7.85 7.18
N PRO A 344 9.97 8.93 6.82
CA PRO A 344 10.52 10.29 6.90
C PRO A 344 10.93 10.70 8.33
N PRO A 345 10.04 10.67 9.35
CA PRO A 345 10.44 11.04 10.71
C PRO A 345 11.53 10.12 11.27
N LEU A 346 11.55 8.84 10.87
CA LEU A 346 12.63 7.92 11.25
C LEU A 346 14.01 8.42 10.77
N GLN A 347 14.13 8.81 9.50
CA GLN A 347 15.39 9.29 8.93
C GLN A 347 15.83 10.62 9.54
N ILE A 348 14.89 11.55 9.71
CA ILE A 348 15.14 12.88 10.29
C ILE A 348 15.64 12.77 11.73
N LEU A 349 14.94 12.00 12.56
CA LEU A 349 15.31 11.82 13.98
C LEU A 349 16.63 11.05 14.17
N LEU A 350 17.09 10.34 13.14
CA LEU A 350 18.41 9.70 13.13
C LEU A 350 19.52 10.57 12.54
N SER A 351 19.16 11.64 11.82
CA SER A 351 20.07 12.40 10.95
C SER A 351 20.81 11.49 9.96
N SER A 352 20.14 10.45 9.44
CA SER A 352 20.73 9.44 8.56
C SER A 352 19.77 9.00 7.46
N LYS A 353 20.27 8.95 6.21
CA LYS A 353 19.54 8.44 5.04
C LYS A 353 19.86 6.96 4.74
N THR A 354 19.95 6.12 5.76
CA THR A 354 20.22 4.68 5.50
C THR A 354 19.10 4.06 4.65
N PRO A 355 19.45 3.28 3.61
CA PRO A 355 18.46 2.58 2.79
C PRO A 355 17.76 1.45 3.57
N ASP A 356 18.42 0.87 4.59
CA ASP A 356 17.82 -0.16 5.44
C ASP A 356 16.95 0.46 6.54
N ARG A 357 15.65 0.58 6.23
CA ARG A 357 14.66 1.11 7.17
C ARG A 357 14.51 0.25 8.43
N ARG A 358 14.75 -1.07 8.37
CA ARG A 358 14.65 -1.97 9.53
C ARG A 358 15.79 -1.69 10.50
N GLN A 359 17.01 -1.56 9.99
CA GLN A 359 18.17 -1.16 10.80
C GLN A 359 17.99 0.25 11.37
N ALA A 360 17.48 1.19 10.58
CA ALA A 360 17.13 2.53 11.06
C ALA A 360 16.16 2.46 12.25
N LEU A 361 15.05 1.74 12.11
CA LEU A 361 14.04 1.62 13.18
C LEU A 361 14.66 1.06 14.47
N ARG A 362 15.47 -0.01 14.37
CA ARG A 362 16.19 -0.57 15.52
C ARG A 362 17.13 0.44 16.17
N THR A 363 17.84 1.23 15.36
CA THR A 363 18.76 2.27 15.84
C THR A 363 18.01 3.39 16.56
N LEU A 364 16.91 3.90 15.98
CA LEU A 364 16.10 4.93 16.63
C LEU A 364 15.43 4.39 17.89
N LEU A 365 14.94 3.14 17.85
CA LEU A 365 14.34 2.50 19.02
C LEU A 365 15.34 2.40 20.18
N LYS A 366 16.58 2.01 19.90
CA LYS A 366 17.65 2.02 20.90
C LYS A 366 17.87 3.43 21.46
N LYS A 367 17.95 4.46 20.61
CA LYS A 367 18.08 5.86 21.04
C LYS A 367 16.91 6.32 21.92
N VAL A 368 15.67 6.01 21.54
CA VAL A 368 14.45 6.35 22.28
C VAL A 368 14.47 5.70 23.67
N ASN A 369 14.70 4.39 23.73
CA ASN A 369 14.70 3.63 24.98
C ASN A 369 15.87 4.00 25.92
N GLN A 370 17.00 4.43 25.37
CA GLN A 370 18.17 4.84 26.16
C GLN A 370 18.22 6.36 26.45
N SER A 371 17.27 7.13 25.93
CA SER A 371 17.28 8.59 26.08
C SER A 371 17.10 9.00 27.54
N LYS A 372 17.97 9.90 28.00
CA LYS A 372 17.95 10.48 29.36
C LYS A 372 17.62 11.98 29.36
N THR A 373 17.14 12.51 28.23
CA THR A 373 16.76 13.93 28.13
C THR A 373 15.60 14.25 29.08
N ALA A 374 15.43 15.53 29.43
CA ALA A 374 14.33 15.96 30.29
C ALA A 374 12.96 15.54 29.72
N SER A 375 12.76 15.70 28.41
CA SER A 375 11.53 15.30 27.71
C SER A 375 11.31 13.80 27.73
N ALA A 376 12.37 13.00 27.56
CA ALA A 376 12.27 11.54 27.66
C ALA A 376 11.84 11.11 29.08
N LYS A 377 12.48 11.66 30.14
CA LYS A 377 12.11 11.39 31.53
C LYS A 377 10.66 11.79 31.82
N HIS A 378 10.22 12.94 31.30
CA HIS A 378 8.85 13.40 31.45
C HIS A 378 7.86 12.44 30.78
N PHE A 379 8.10 12.07 29.51
CA PHE A 379 7.31 11.10 28.77
C PHE A 379 7.16 9.76 29.53
N TRP A 380 8.26 9.15 29.98
CA TRP A 380 8.21 7.87 30.68
C TRP A 380 7.40 7.94 31.99
N LYS A 381 7.47 9.06 32.71
CA LYS A 381 6.65 9.30 33.92
C LYS A 381 5.17 9.45 33.60
N VAL A 382 4.84 10.18 32.52
CA VAL A 382 3.44 10.34 32.07
C VAL A 382 2.89 8.98 31.62
N LEU A 383 3.68 8.19 30.90
CA LEU A 383 3.31 6.85 30.44
C LEU A 383 2.95 5.94 31.62
N GLU A 384 3.83 5.81 32.61
CA GLU A 384 3.58 4.97 33.80
C GLU A 384 2.26 5.34 34.50
N LYS A 385 1.99 6.66 34.66
CA LYS A 385 0.75 7.14 35.28
C LYS A 385 -0.48 6.74 34.46
N VAL A 386 -0.44 6.94 33.15
CA VAL A 386 -1.53 6.62 32.22
C VAL A 386 -1.79 5.12 32.22
N GLU A 387 -0.75 4.30 32.07
CA GLU A 387 -0.86 2.83 32.05
C GLU A 387 -1.44 2.28 33.36
N LYS A 388 -1.05 2.84 34.52
CA LYS A 388 -1.66 2.47 35.81
C LYS A 388 -3.17 2.73 35.83
N GLY A 389 -3.60 3.87 35.30
CA GLY A 389 -5.02 4.21 35.16
C GLY A 389 -5.74 3.27 34.20
N MET A 390 -5.15 3.00 33.03
CA MET A 390 -5.71 2.07 32.03
C MET A 390 -5.83 0.65 32.57
N CYS A 391 -4.80 0.13 33.23
CA CYS A 391 -4.81 -1.19 33.87
C CYS A 391 -5.92 -1.30 34.91
N LYS A 392 -6.17 -0.24 35.68
CA LYS A 392 -7.28 -0.21 36.65
C LYS A 392 -8.64 -0.20 35.96
N LYS A 393 -8.86 0.68 34.97
CA LYS A 393 -10.15 0.81 34.26
C LYS A 393 -10.50 -0.45 33.47
N TYR A 394 -9.54 -0.97 32.72
CA TYR A 394 -9.71 -2.10 31.82
C TYR A 394 -9.35 -3.45 32.43
N ARG A 395 -9.28 -3.56 33.78
CA ARG A 395 -8.97 -4.82 34.49
C ARG A 395 -9.80 -6.03 34.06
N HIS A 396 -11.01 -5.79 33.56
CA HIS A 396 -11.95 -6.80 33.09
C HIS A 396 -11.66 -7.28 31.65
N LEU A 397 -10.70 -6.65 30.95
CA LEU A 397 -10.25 -6.98 29.60
C LEU A 397 -8.74 -7.27 29.63
N PRO A 398 -8.31 -8.50 29.97
CA PRO A 398 -6.89 -8.83 30.15
C PRO A 398 -6.01 -8.54 28.93
N LEU A 399 -6.56 -8.68 27.71
CA LEU A 399 -5.84 -8.35 26.49
C LEU A 399 -5.56 -6.84 26.36
N VAL A 400 -6.52 -5.99 26.73
CA VAL A 400 -6.33 -4.53 26.74
C VAL A 400 -5.26 -4.15 27.76
N VAL A 401 -5.34 -4.68 28.99
CA VAL A 401 -4.33 -4.45 30.05
C VAL A 401 -2.94 -4.84 29.56
N LYS A 402 -2.81 -6.03 28.97
CA LYS A 402 -1.52 -6.52 28.47
C LYS A 402 -0.94 -5.65 27.37
N GLN A 403 -1.77 -5.12 26.47
CA GLN A 403 -1.36 -4.25 25.37
C GLN A 403 -1.13 -2.79 25.81
N ALA A 404 -1.75 -2.37 26.91
CA ALA A 404 -1.58 -1.05 27.51
C ALA A 404 -0.45 -1.01 28.57
N THR A 405 0.39 -2.05 28.65
CA THR A 405 1.51 -2.10 29.59
C THR A 405 2.82 -2.13 28.83
N THR A 406 3.64 -1.11 29.02
CA THR A 406 4.99 -0.99 28.47
C THR A 406 5.99 -1.23 29.58
N LYS A 407 6.99 -2.09 29.33
CA LYS A 407 8.10 -2.21 30.27
C LYS A 407 8.84 -0.86 30.35
N PRO A 408 9.28 -0.41 31.54
CA PRO A 408 10.01 0.86 31.66
C PRO A 408 11.19 0.91 30.68
N HIS A 409 11.27 2.01 29.91
CA HIS A 409 12.33 2.22 28.92
C HIS A 409 12.41 1.14 27.83
N ALA A 410 11.30 0.50 27.50
CA ALA A 410 11.24 -0.56 26.50
C ALA A 410 10.01 -0.40 25.60
N MET A 411 9.95 0.73 24.89
CA MET A 411 9.03 0.93 23.78
C MET A 411 9.24 -0.19 22.77
N SER A 412 8.16 -0.69 22.17
CA SER A 412 8.25 -1.67 21.10
C SER A 412 8.52 -1.01 19.75
N ALA A 413 9.07 -1.76 18.81
CA ALA A 413 9.25 -1.29 17.43
C ALA A 413 7.91 -0.91 16.77
N SER A 414 6.85 -1.67 17.06
CA SER A 414 5.51 -1.43 16.53
C SER A 414 4.89 -0.14 17.07
N THR A 415 4.98 0.11 18.38
CA THR A 415 4.52 1.37 18.99
C THR A 415 5.29 2.55 18.41
N LEU A 416 6.63 2.47 18.35
CA LEU A 416 7.45 3.53 17.77
C LEU A 416 7.03 3.85 16.33
N GLN A 417 6.84 2.83 15.49
CA GLN A 417 6.45 3.03 14.09
C GLN A 417 5.08 3.72 13.94
N VAL A 418 4.09 3.30 14.73
CA VAL A 418 2.76 3.93 14.72
C VAL A 418 2.88 5.39 15.14
N GLN A 419 3.62 5.66 16.22
CA GLN A 419 3.77 7.03 16.71
C GLN A 419 4.59 7.94 15.80
N LEU A 420 5.56 7.39 15.05
CA LEU A 420 6.24 8.12 13.98
C LEU A 420 5.25 8.51 12.87
N CYS A 421 4.31 7.64 12.51
CA CYS A 421 3.26 7.99 11.53
C CYS A 421 2.35 9.13 12.01
N GLU A 422 1.97 9.13 13.29
CA GLU A 422 1.15 10.21 13.88
C GLU A 422 1.96 11.51 14.00
N TYR A 423 3.23 11.42 14.41
CA TYR A 423 4.14 12.57 14.49
C TYR A 423 4.33 13.26 13.13
N ARG A 424 4.46 12.49 12.04
CA ARG A 424 4.48 13.03 10.67
C ARG A 424 3.24 13.87 10.37
N GLN A 425 2.05 13.34 10.68
CA GLN A 425 0.78 14.02 10.42
C GLN A 425 0.61 15.27 11.28
N PHE A 426 1.07 15.21 12.53
CA PHE A 426 1.13 16.34 13.44
C PHE A 426 2.04 17.45 12.90
N ARG A 427 3.26 17.12 12.50
CA ARG A 427 4.22 18.07 11.91
C ARG A 427 3.71 18.75 10.65
N HIS A 428 3.08 18.00 9.73
CA HIS A 428 2.38 18.62 8.59
C HIS A 428 1.23 19.54 9.02
N THR A 429 0.57 19.27 10.16
CA THR A 429 -0.48 20.13 10.71
C THR A 429 0.10 21.41 11.32
N LEU A 430 1.22 21.32 12.05
CA LEU A 430 1.96 22.49 12.53
C LEU A 430 2.39 23.39 11.37
N ALA A 431 3.00 22.81 10.33
CA ALA A 431 3.44 23.54 9.15
C ALA A 431 2.31 24.41 8.54
N ARG A 432 1.13 23.80 8.37
CA ARG A 432 -0.06 24.50 7.83
C ARG A 432 -0.62 25.54 8.78
N ASN A 433 -0.86 25.16 10.03
CA ASN A 433 -1.67 25.96 10.93
C ASN A 433 -0.87 27.07 11.62
N LEU A 434 0.42 26.82 11.91
CA LEU A 434 1.28 27.77 12.59
C LEU A 434 2.18 28.56 11.64
N TYR A 435 2.72 27.92 10.60
CA TYR A 435 3.73 28.53 9.73
C TYR A 435 3.20 28.94 8.37
N GLY A 436 1.95 28.59 8.03
CA GLY A 436 1.35 28.90 6.73
C GLY A 436 2.01 28.17 5.55
N LEU A 437 2.77 27.10 5.83
CA LEU A 437 3.39 26.24 4.83
C LEU A 437 2.37 25.21 4.31
N ALA A 438 2.57 24.66 3.10
CA ALA A 438 1.69 23.62 2.58
C ALA A 438 1.72 22.33 3.44
N ASP A 439 2.92 21.96 3.89
CA ASP A 439 3.24 20.85 4.76
C ASP A 439 4.68 21.00 5.30
N ASP A 440 5.08 20.09 6.19
CA ASP A 440 6.49 19.92 6.57
C ASP A 440 7.22 19.16 5.45
N GLN A 441 8.06 19.86 4.68
CA GLN A 441 8.80 19.29 3.56
C GLN A 441 9.79 18.20 3.99
N SER A 442 10.39 18.32 5.17
CA SER A 442 11.31 17.30 5.70
C SER A 442 10.59 15.96 5.93
N MET A 443 9.30 16.02 6.24
CA MET A 443 8.44 14.87 6.54
C MET A 443 7.84 14.21 5.28
N ARG A 444 8.16 14.70 4.09
CA ARG A 444 7.75 14.04 2.86
C ARG A 444 8.55 12.76 2.70
N THR A 445 7.85 11.66 2.44
CA THR A 445 8.53 10.51 1.85
C THR A 445 9.03 11.00 0.52
N GLU A 446 10.35 10.92 0.26
CA GLU A 446 10.82 10.86 -1.13
C GLU A 446 9.89 9.84 -1.77
N GLU A 447 9.02 10.29 -2.68
CA GLU A 447 8.15 9.35 -3.37
C GLU A 447 9.13 8.33 -3.92
N THR A 448 9.12 7.12 -3.37
CA THR A 448 9.78 6.01 -4.03
C THR A 448 8.99 5.95 -5.31
N SER A 449 9.49 6.63 -6.33
CA SER A 449 8.86 6.83 -7.62
C SER A 449 8.31 5.46 -7.92
N LYS A 450 6.98 5.31 -7.88
CA LYS A 450 6.32 4.00 -8.00
C LYS A 450 7.11 3.25 -9.05
N THR A 451 7.73 2.11 -8.68
CA THR A 451 8.69 1.45 -9.55
C THR A 451 8.09 1.42 -10.94
N VAL A 452 8.61 2.28 -11.80
CA VAL A 452 7.90 2.62 -13.03
C VAL A 452 8.00 1.34 -13.85
N SER A 453 6.87 0.71 -14.13
CA SER A 453 6.87 -0.54 -14.88
C SER A 453 6.87 -0.19 -16.36
N ALA A 454 7.70 -0.85 -17.15
CA ALA A 454 7.72 -0.60 -18.58
C ALA A 454 6.33 -0.86 -19.20
N GLU A 455 5.61 -1.85 -18.69
CA GLU A 455 4.26 -2.26 -19.11
C GLU A 455 3.23 -1.12 -19.01
N ASP A 456 3.42 -0.13 -18.13
CA ASP A 456 2.52 1.03 -18.02
C ASP A 456 2.63 1.99 -19.23
N TYR A 457 3.69 1.85 -20.03
CA TYR A 457 4.04 2.72 -21.16
C TYR A 457 4.12 1.98 -22.49
N MET A 458 3.83 0.67 -22.50
CA MET A 458 3.91 -0.15 -23.70
C MET A 458 2.65 -0.10 -24.52
N THR A 459 2.83 -0.01 -25.84
CA THR A 459 1.79 -0.18 -26.84
C THR A 459 2.29 -1.11 -27.93
N GLN A 460 1.44 -2.05 -28.34
CA GLN A 460 1.71 -2.89 -29.49
C GLN A 460 1.32 -2.17 -30.77
N GLU A 461 2.27 -1.99 -31.69
CA GLU A 461 2.05 -1.51 -33.04
C GLU A 461 2.08 -2.69 -34.04
N LYS A 462 1.79 -2.41 -35.32
CA LYS A 462 1.72 -3.46 -36.36
C LYS A 462 3.04 -4.22 -36.53
N THR A 463 4.17 -3.54 -36.36
CA THR A 463 5.51 -4.07 -36.67
C THR A 463 6.47 -4.08 -35.48
N CYS A 464 6.12 -3.46 -34.36
CA CYS A 464 6.96 -3.39 -33.17
C CYS A 464 6.14 -3.34 -31.88
N MET A 465 6.80 -3.61 -30.76
CA MET A 465 6.35 -3.19 -29.43
C MET A 465 7.05 -1.86 -29.11
N LYS A 466 6.30 -0.85 -28.69
CA LYS A 466 6.82 0.50 -28.44
C LYS A 466 6.58 0.91 -26.99
N CYS A 467 7.54 1.59 -26.38
CA CYS A 467 7.46 2.12 -25.02
C CYS A 467 7.80 3.61 -25.05
N VAL A 468 6.87 4.45 -24.61
CA VAL A 468 7.04 5.91 -24.59
C VAL A 468 6.84 6.42 -23.17
N PHE A 469 7.90 6.86 -22.51
CA PHE A 469 7.86 7.23 -21.09
C PHE A 469 8.63 8.52 -20.80
N PRO A 470 8.21 9.28 -19.77
CA PRO A 470 8.96 10.44 -19.31
C PRO A 470 10.21 9.98 -18.55
N CYS A 471 11.36 10.57 -18.86
CA CYS A 471 12.62 10.37 -18.14
C CYS A 471 13.26 11.74 -17.95
N GLU A 472 13.33 12.22 -16.72
CA GLU A 472 13.76 13.59 -16.38
C GLU A 472 12.93 14.63 -17.17
N ASP A 473 13.60 15.54 -17.89
CA ASP A 473 12.98 16.64 -18.63
C ASP A 473 12.66 16.28 -20.10
N ARG A 474 12.72 14.99 -20.47
CA ARG A 474 12.50 14.53 -21.85
C ARG A 474 11.59 13.31 -21.93
N GLN A 475 11.02 13.10 -23.12
CA GLN A 475 10.27 11.90 -23.46
C GLN A 475 11.21 10.92 -24.18
N VAL A 476 11.33 9.71 -23.64
CA VAL A 476 12.12 8.62 -24.23
C VAL A 476 11.19 7.71 -25.02
N THR A 477 11.59 7.34 -26.23
CA THR A 477 10.89 6.37 -27.07
C THR A 477 11.79 5.19 -27.38
N LEU A 478 11.36 3.99 -26.99
CA LEU A 478 12.04 2.74 -27.28
C LEU A 478 11.12 1.84 -28.10
N ASP A 479 11.67 1.08 -29.04
CA ASP A 479 10.91 0.09 -29.79
C ASP A 479 11.70 -1.22 -30.00
N VAL A 480 10.94 -2.31 -30.07
CA VAL A 480 11.44 -3.64 -30.38
C VAL A 480 10.67 -4.21 -31.56
N PRO A 481 11.31 -4.40 -32.73
CA PRO A 481 10.64 -4.97 -33.90
C PRO A 481 10.14 -6.40 -33.66
N LEU A 482 8.91 -6.70 -34.08
CA LEU A 482 8.29 -8.01 -33.86
C LEU A 482 8.96 -9.13 -34.68
N LYS A 483 9.46 -8.83 -35.88
CA LYS A 483 10.10 -9.81 -36.77
C LYS A 483 11.34 -10.51 -36.16
N PRO A 484 12.33 -9.78 -35.61
CA PRO A 484 13.45 -10.41 -34.90
C PRO A 484 13.03 -10.98 -33.54
N ALA A 485 12.06 -10.38 -32.84
CA ALA A 485 11.58 -10.89 -31.55
C ALA A 485 10.73 -12.16 -31.66
N LYS A 486 10.18 -12.47 -32.85
CA LYS A 486 9.31 -13.61 -33.18
C LYS A 486 7.93 -13.61 -32.51
N SER A 487 7.75 -12.95 -31.37
CA SER A 487 6.43 -12.76 -30.75
C SER A 487 6.30 -11.40 -30.05
N PRO A 488 5.07 -10.89 -29.86
CA PRO A 488 4.83 -9.69 -29.07
C PRO A 488 5.30 -9.82 -27.62
N LYS A 489 5.19 -11.02 -27.02
CA LYS A 489 5.64 -11.27 -25.64
C LYS A 489 7.16 -11.13 -25.51
N VAL A 490 7.94 -11.72 -26.43
CA VAL A 490 9.39 -11.56 -26.44
C VAL A 490 9.77 -10.10 -26.68
N ALA A 491 9.09 -9.41 -27.60
CA ALA A 491 9.34 -7.99 -27.85
C ALA A 491 9.09 -7.14 -26.60
N ALA A 492 7.99 -7.37 -25.88
CA ALA A 492 7.71 -6.72 -24.60
C ALA A 492 8.79 -7.03 -23.55
N ARG A 493 9.29 -8.27 -23.46
CA ARG A 493 10.39 -8.61 -22.53
C ARG A 493 11.66 -7.81 -22.82
N VAL A 494 12.09 -7.77 -24.07
CA VAL A 494 13.28 -7.00 -24.48
C VAL A 494 13.07 -5.53 -24.18
N LEU A 495 11.89 -5.00 -24.47
CA LEU A 495 11.55 -3.61 -24.22
C LEU A 495 11.54 -3.27 -22.71
N SER A 496 11.07 -4.18 -21.85
CA SER A 496 11.17 -4.03 -20.39
C SER A 496 12.64 -3.99 -19.94
N MET A 497 13.53 -4.78 -20.57
CA MET A 497 14.96 -4.73 -20.25
C MET A 497 15.62 -3.43 -20.71
N MET A 498 15.30 -2.94 -21.92
CA MET A 498 15.76 -1.64 -22.42
C MET A 498 15.27 -0.50 -21.53
N PHE A 499 14.03 -0.56 -21.07
CA PHE A 499 13.47 0.41 -20.13
C PHE A 499 14.27 0.43 -18.81
N GLN A 500 14.58 -0.73 -18.23
CA GLN A 500 15.39 -0.82 -17.00
C GLN A 500 16.80 -0.25 -17.18
N LYS A 501 17.40 -0.46 -18.36
CA LYS A 501 18.70 0.10 -18.74
C LYS A 501 18.66 1.64 -18.70
N VAL A 502 17.68 2.25 -19.36
CA VAL A 502 17.54 3.72 -19.39
C VAL A 502 17.23 4.29 -18.00
N ILE A 503 16.35 3.66 -17.22
CA ILE A 503 16.05 4.10 -15.85
C ILE A 503 17.25 3.95 -14.91
N SER A 504 18.19 3.05 -15.23
CA SER A 504 19.45 2.89 -14.49
C SER A 504 20.54 3.88 -14.92
N GLY A 505 20.23 4.81 -15.83
CA GLY A 505 21.13 5.87 -16.28
C GLY A 505 21.87 5.59 -17.59
N GLU A 506 21.60 4.47 -18.28
CA GLU A 506 22.18 4.21 -19.61
C GLU A 506 21.48 5.04 -20.69
N SER A 507 22.22 5.41 -21.73
CA SER A 507 21.70 6.18 -22.86
C SER A 507 20.72 5.37 -23.71
N GLU A 508 19.88 6.06 -24.50
CA GLU A 508 19.00 5.39 -25.47
C GLU A 508 19.79 4.57 -26.49
N ALA A 509 20.94 5.09 -26.94
CA ALA A 509 21.82 4.39 -27.88
C ALA A 509 22.36 3.08 -27.29
N GLU A 510 22.76 3.08 -26.01
CA GLU A 510 23.19 1.87 -25.30
C GLU A 510 22.03 0.88 -25.11
N ALA A 511 20.83 1.37 -24.79
CA ALA A 511 19.64 0.52 -24.68
C ALA A 511 19.28 -0.12 -26.04
N VAL A 512 19.42 0.61 -27.15
CA VAL A 512 19.21 0.11 -28.52
C VAL A 512 20.29 -0.91 -28.92
N SER A 513 21.57 -0.62 -28.62
CA SER A 513 22.65 -1.59 -28.85
C SER A 513 22.44 -2.87 -28.03
N PHE A 514 21.98 -2.71 -26.78
CA PHE A 514 21.61 -3.83 -25.91
C PHE A 514 20.47 -4.66 -26.51
N ARG A 515 19.40 -4.02 -27.01
CA ARG A 515 18.30 -4.70 -27.73
C ARG A 515 18.82 -5.58 -28.86
N ASP A 516 19.66 -5.01 -29.72
CA ASP A 516 20.16 -5.70 -30.90
C ASP A 516 21.03 -6.89 -30.52
N LYS A 517 21.88 -6.74 -29.49
CA LYS A 517 22.67 -7.84 -28.92
C LYS A 517 21.78 -8.96 -28.33
N VAL A 518 20.74 -8.59 -27.59
CA VAL A 518 19.81 -9.55 -26.97
C VAL A 518 19.03 -10.32 -28.03
N LEU A 519 18.54 -9.64 -29.08
CA LEU A 519 17.81 -10.26 -30.19
C LEU A 519 18.71 -11.14 -31.07
N MET A 520 19.96 -10.72 -31.32
CA MET A 520 20.91 -11.49 -32.14
C MET A 520 21.21 -12.88 -31.54
N GLY A 521 21.27 -12.99 -30.21
CA GLY A 521 21.48 -14.26 -29.53
C GLY A 521 20.23 -15.15 -29.43
N TYR A 522 19.07 -14.70 -29.90
CA TYR A 522 17.83 -15.45 -29.77
C TYR A 522 17.58 -16.35 -30.98
N THR A 523 17.90 -17.63 -30.82
CA THR A 523 17.71 -18.65 -31.87
C THR A 523 16.26 -19.14 -32.03
N HIS A 524 15.33 -18.61 -31.21
CA HIS A 524 13.91 -19.01 -31.19
C HIS A 524 13.68 -20.49 -30.80
N GLY A 525 12.42 -20.94 -30.77
CA GLY A 525 11.99 -22.30 -30.39
C GLY A 525 10.62 -22.30 -29.72
N GLU A 526 10.06 -23.49 -29.48
CA GLU A 526 8.79 -23.65 -28.76
C GLU A 526 8.85 -22.97 -27.38
N ASP A 527 7.98 -22.02 -27.10
CA ASP A 527 7.89 -21.32 -25.81
C ASP A 527 6.55 -21.66 -25.15
N VAL A 528 6.32 -21.14 -23.95
CA VAL A 528 5.03 -21.26 -23.27
C VAL A 528 3.96 -20.41 -23.95
N ALA A 529 2.70 -20.73 -23.72
CA ALA A 529 1.56 -19.94 -24.22
C ALA A 529 1.62 -18.48 -23.74
N ASP A 530 1.06 -17.56 -24.53
CA ASP A 530 1.08 -16.11 -24.26
C ASP A 530 0.36 -15.72 -22.95
N ASP A 531 -0.60 -16.55 -22.51
CA ASP A 531 -1.37 -16.42 -21.29
C ASP A 531 -0.77 -17.17 -20.08
N SER A 532 0.38 -17.83 -20.25
CA SER A 532 1.08 -18.50 -19.15
C SER A 532 1.56 -17.49 -18.10
N ASP A 533 1.33 -17.81 -16.83
CA ASP A 533 1.86 -17.04 -15.69
C ASP A 533 3.40 -16.98 -15.68
N ALA A 534 4.08 -17.93 -16.35
CA ALA A 534 5.53 -18.01 -16.41
C ALA A 534 6.17 -16.71 -16.96
N TRP A 535 5.47 -15.97 -17.83
CA TRP A 535 5.91 -14.66 -18.32
C TRP A 535 6.12 -13.64 -17.19
N SER A 536 5.31 -13.72 -16.13
CA SER A 536 5.40 -12.83 -14.97
C SER A 536 6.39 -13.35 -13.92
N GLN A 537 6.56 -14.67 -13.83
CA GLN A 537 7.37 -15.32 -12.80
C GLN A 537 8.86 -15.40 -13.16
N CYS A 538 9.19 -15.60 -14.44
CA CYS A 538 10.56 -15.81 -14.91
C CYS A 538 11.16 -14.49 -15.45
N LYS A 539 11.88 -13.76 -14.60
CA LYS A 539 12.53 -12.49 -14.96
C LYS A 539 14.05 -12.59 -14.88
N VAL A 540 14.75 -12.09 -15.91
CA VAL A 540 16.21 -11.96 -15.88
C VAL A 540 16.69 -10.98 -14.80
N GLN A 541 17.80 -11.34 -14.15
CA GLN A 541 18.55 -10.51 -13.21
C GLN A 541 19.79 -9.96 -13.93
N LEU A 542 19.68 -8.78 -14.55
CA LEU A 542 20.76 -8.17 -15.34
C LEU A 542 21.90 -7.63 -14.49
N SER A 543 21.67 -7.37 -13.20
CA SER A 543 22.68 -6.87 -12.27
C SER A 543 23.67 -7.92 -11.78
N HIS A 544 23.41 -9.21 -12.03
CA HIS A 544 24.33 -10.28 -11.65
C HIS A 544 25.53 -10.32 -12.62
N PRO A 545 26.78 -10.50 -12.15
CA PRO A 545 27.96 -10.56 -13.02
C PRO A 545 27.86 -11.60 -14.15
N SER A 546 27.13 -12.68 -13.87
CA SER A 546 26.71 -13.69 -14.84
C SER A 546 25.19 -13.69 -14.92
N PRO A 547 24.55 -12.92 -15.83
CA PRO A 547 23.10 -12.79 -15.86
C PRO A 547 22.38 -14.14 -15.81
N LEU A 548 21.31 -14.21 -15.03
CA LEU A 548 20.55 -15.42 -14.80
C LEU A 548 19.06 -15.11 -14.72
N VAL A 549 18.23 -16.12 -14.90
CA VAL A 549 16.78 -16.03 -14.74
C VAL A 549 16.43 -16.94 -13.58
N ALA A 550 15.93 -16.36 -12.50
CA ALA A 550 15.55 -17.10 -11.30
C ALA A 550 14.09 -16.86 -10.96
N PHE A 551 13.46 -17.89 -10.41
CA PHE A 551 12.11 -17.80 -9.87
C PHE A 551 11.98 -18.69 -8.62
N GLN A 552 11.02 -18.36 -7.76
CA GLN A 552 10.60 -19.21 -6.66
C GLN A 552 9.36 -19.99 -7.11
N PHE A 553 9.38 -21.31 -6.97
CA PHE A 553 8.24 -22.16 -7.30
C PHE A 553 7.63 -22.73 -6.01
N GLU A 554 6.31 -22.69 -5.90
CA GLU A 554 5.55 -23.30 -4.81
C GLU A 554 4.91 -24.60 -5.31
N ALA A 555 5.38 -25.73 -4.80
CA ALA A 555 4.81 -27.04 -5.13
C ALA A 555 3.39 -27.20 -4.55
N LYS A 556 2.69 -28.26 -4.99
CA LYS A 556 1.30 -28.53 -4.56
C LYS A 556 1.15 -28.76 -3.05
N ASP A 557 2.23 -29.18 -2.38
CA ASP A 557 2.33 -29.34 -0.93
C ASP A 557 2.64 -28.02 -0.19
N GLY A 558 2.80 -26.91 -0.92
CA GLY A 558 3.18 -25.60 -0.40
C GLY A 558 4.69 -25.42 -0.17
N ALA A 559 5.52 -26.43 -0.49
CA ALA A 559 6.97 -26.31 -0.40
C ALA A 559 7.48 -25.32 -1.45
N LYS A 560 8.27 -24.34 -1.02
CA LYS A 560 8.89 -23.36 -1.90
C LYS A 560 10.33 -23.74 -2.19
N PHE A 561 10.73 -23.67 -3.45
CA PHE A 561 12.13 -23.85 -3.81
C PHE A 561 12.57 -22.88 -4.91
N PRO A 562 13.84 -22.43 -4.87
CA PRO A 562 14.41 -21.66 -5.96
C PRO A 562 14.68 -22.55 -7.17
N PHE A 563 14.49 -21.98 -8.36
CA PHE A 563 14.90 -22.53 -9.63
C PHE A 563 15.59 -21.44 -10.46
N GLN A 564 16.60 -21.82 -11.25
CA GLN A 564 17.30 -20.87 -12.11
C GLN A 564 17.75 -21.48 -13.44
N THR A 565 17.84 -20.61 -14.45
CA THR A 565 18.58 -20.84 -15.69
C THR A 565 19.66 -19.76 -15.83
N THR A 566 20.77 -20.06 -16.50
CA THR A 566 21.91 -19.14 -16.62
C THR A 566 22.17 -18.79 -18.08
N VAL A 567 22.52 -17.53 -18.33
CA VAL A 567 22.80 -17.06 -19.70
C VAL A 567 24.01 -17.78 -20.31
N ALA A 568 25.04 -18.06 -19.50
CA ALA A 568 26.22 -18.79 -19.96
C ALA A 568 25.91 -20.21 -20.46
N ALA A 569 24.91 -20.89 -19.87
CA ALA A 569 24.54 -22.24 -20.29
C ALA A 569 23.53 -22.24 -21.45
N ALA A 570 22.68 -21.21 -21.54
CA ALA A 570 21.65 -21.07 -22.56
C ALA A 570 22.13 -20.34 -23.84
N GLY A 571 23.34 -19.78 -23.85
CA GLY A 571 23.90 -19.03 -24.98
C GLY A 571 23.43 -17.57 -25.07
N SER A 572 22.21 -17.24 -24.62
CA SER A 572 21.70 -15.86 -24.59
C SER A 572 20.68 -15.58 -23.48
N ILE A 573 20.41 -14.29 -23.24
CA ILE A 573 19.42 -13.82 -22.25
C ILE A 573 18.03 -14.36 -22.58
N LEU A 574 17.58 -14.25 -23.83
CA LEU A 574 16.25 -14.69 -24.22
C LEU A 574 16.10 -16.21 -24.20
N GLN A 575 17.16 -16.97 -24.51
CA GLN A 575 17.12 -18.43 -24.37
C GLN A 575 17.08 -18.87 -22.90
N ALA A 576 17.81 -18.18 -22.01
CA ALA A 576 17.72 -18.44 -20.58
C ALA A 576 16.30 -18.17 -20.06
N GLU A 577 15.68 -17.05 -20.45
CA GLU A 577 14.29 -16.73 -20.04
C GLU A 577 13.29 -17.75 -20.59
N ARG A 578 13.41 -18.14 -21.87
CA ARG A 578 12.58 -19.18 -22.49
C ARG A 578 12.68 -20.50 -21.73
N LEU A 579 13.89 -20.99 -21.47
CA LEU A 579 14.10 -22.22 -20.72
C LEU A 579 13.53 -22.13 -19.30
N ALA A 580 13.66 -20.99 -18.63
CA ALA A 580 13.08 -20.78 -17.31
C ALA A 580 11.56 -20.90 -17.35
N ARG A 581 10.90 -20.30 -18.36
CA ARG A 581 9.44 -20.40 -18.53
C ARG A 581 8.98 -21.82 -18.79
N LEU A 582 9.68 -22.55 -19.66
CA LEU A 582 9.39 -23.97 -19.92
C LEU A 582 9.59 -24.83 -18.67
N CYS A 583 10.65 -24.59 -17.90
CA CYS A 583 10.84 -25.26 -16.61
C CYS A 583 9.71 -24.93 -15.63
N TRP A 584 9.27 -23.68 -15.56
CA TRP A 584 8.16 -23.27 -14.71
C TRP A 584 6.86 -24.02 -15.07
N GLU A 585 6.52 -24.12 -16.37
CA GLU A 585 5.34 -24.87 -16.82
C GLU A 585 5.44 -26.38 -16.53
N ARG A 586 6.63 -26.98 -16.66
CA ARG A 586 6.85 -28.38 -16.29
C ARG A 586 6.62 -28.62 -14.80
N LEU A 587 7.07 -27.70 -13.95
CA LEU A 587 6.81 -27.77 -12.51
C LEU A 587 5.32 -27.59 -12.22
N ARG A 588 4.65 -26.64 -12.90
CA ARG A 588 3.19 -26.44 -12.80
C ARG A 588 2.40 -27.68 -13.22
N SER A 589 2.86 -28.39 -14.25
CA SER A 589 2.26 -29.64 -14.70
C SER A 589 2.53 -30.83 -13.77
N GLY A 590 3.20 -30.61 -12.63
CA GLY A 590 3.46 -31.62 -11.61
C GLY A 590 4.73 -32.45 -11.80
N LYS A 591 5.66 -32.04 -12.69
CA LYS A 591 6.98 -32.68 -12.76
C LYS A 591 7.80 -32.33 -11.52
N SER A 592 8.64 -33.26 -11.08
CA SER A 592 9.52 -33.03 -9.94
C SER A 592 10.59 -31.97 -10.27
N LYS A 593 11.18 -31.38 -9.22
CA LYS A 593 12.30 -30.46 -9.37
C LYS A 593 13.46 -31.12 -10.10
N ASP A 594 13.81 -32.35 -9.71
CA ASP A 594 14.95 -33.08 -10.26
C ASP A 594 14.74 -33.47 -11.72
N ASP A 595 13.53 -33.91 -12.10
CA ASP A 595 13.21 -34.19 -13.51
C ASP A 595 13.25 -32.93 -14.36
N THR A 596 12.84 -31.80 -13.80
CA THR A 596 12.89 -30.51 -14.49
C THR A 596 14.33 -30.02 -14.64
N ILE A 597 15.20 -30.24 -13.65
CA ILE A 597 16.64 -29.96 -13.73
C ILE A 597 17.29 -30.85 -14.79
N LYS A 598 17.05 -32.17 -14.77
CA LYS A 598 17.58 -33.10 -15.79
C LYS A 598 17.17 -32.68 -17.20
N TRP A 599 15.90 -32.30 -17.37
CA TRP A 599 15.40 -31.80 -18.65
C TRP A 599 16.09 -30.50 -19.07
N ARG A 600 16.21 -29.51 -18.16
CA ARG A 600 16.94 -28.25 -18.42
C ARG A 600 18.37 -28.50 -18.87
N ASP A 601 19.07 -29.40 -18.18
CA ASP A 601 20.47 -29.70 -18.49
C ASP A 601 20.63 -30.42 -19.83
N ALA A 602 19.64 -31.24 -20.22
CA ALA A 602 19.58 -31.80 -21.56
C ALA A 602 19.36 -30.70 -22.63
N GLN A 603 18.50 -29.71 -22.36
CA GLN A 603 18.31 -28.57 -23.27
C GLN A 603 19.60 -27.75 -23.44
N TYR A 604 20.34 -27.49 -22.37
CA TYR A 604 21.65 -26.83 -22.48
C TYR A 604 22.64 -27.60 -23.36
N LYS A 605 22.64 -28.93 -23.28
CA LYS A 605 23.50 -29.76 -24.15
C LYS A 605 23.10 -29.67 -25.61
N LEU A 606 21.81 -29.59 -25.91
CA LEU A 606 21.30 -29.43 -27.28
C LEU A 606 21.70 -28.06 -27.85
N MET A 607 21.50 -26.98 -27.10
CA MET A 607 21.87 -25.62 -27.52
C MET A 607 23.37 -25.49 -27.80
N LYS A 608 24.24 -26.07 -26.95
CA LYS A 608 25.69 -26.09 -27.20
C LYS A 608 26.07 -26.84 -28.48
N LYS A 609 25.36 -27.92 -28.83
CA LYS A 609 25.63 -28.65 -30.07
C LYS A 609 25.26 -27.83 -31.30
N GLU A 610 24.14 -27.13 -31.25
CA GLU A 610 23.69 -26.25 -32.32
C GLU A 610 24.65 -25.07 -32.53
N ASP A 611 25.15 -24.47 -31.44
CA ASP A 611 26.14 -23.38 -31.51
C ASP A 611 27.44 -23.83 -32.19
N VAL A 612 27.96 -25.01 -31.82
CA VAL A 612 29.19 -25.57 -32.42
C VAL A 612 28.97 -25.92 -33.91
N ALA A 613 27.81 -26.47 -34.26
CA ALA A 613 27.46 -26.76 -35.64
C ALA A 613 27.34 -25.48 -36.49
N GLY A 614 26.70 -24.44 -35.96
CA GLY A 614 26.57 -23.14 -36.64
C GLY A 614 27.91 -22.45 -36.88
N GLN A 615 28.81 -22.46 -35.88
CA GLN A 615 30.16 -21.90 -36.03
C GLN A 615 31.02 -22.68 -37.03
N SER A 616 30.86 -24.01 -37.10
CA SER A 616 31.59 -24.85 -38.06
C SER A 616 31.12 -24.62 -39.50
N ALA A 617 29.81 -24.45 -39.71
CA ALA A 617 29.24 -24.13 -41.02
C ALA A 617 29.69 -22.73 -41.52
N ALA A 618 29.75 -21.73 -40.62
CA ALA A 618 30.18 -20.37 -40.98
C ALA A 618 31.67 -20.28 -41.41
N LYS A 619 32.54 -21.16 -40.90
CA LYS A 619 33.96 -21.22 -41.29
C LYS A 619 34.20 -21.95 -42.62
N GLY A 620 33.25 -22.75 -43.10
CA GLY A 620 33.36 -23.53 -44.34
C GLY A 620 33.12 -22.74 -45.63
N THR A 621 32.52 -21.55 -45.55
CA THR A 621 32.21 -20.72 -46.73
C THR A 621 33.32 -19.70 -47.00
N LYS A 622 34.53 -20.16 -47.35
CA LYS A 622 35.50 -19.28 -48.04
C LYS A 622 34.90 -18.94 -49.41
N ARG A 623 34.31 -17.75 -49.55
CA ARG A 623 33.95 -17.16 -50.85
C ARG A 623 35.18 -17.24 -51.74
N LYS A 624 35.10 -18.05 -52.81
CA LYS A 624 36.03 -18.01 -53.95
C LYS A 624 35.99 -16.56 -54.45
N ARG A 625 37.05 -15.78 -54.18
CA ARG A 625 37.25 -14.49 -54.85
C ARG A 625 37.30 -14.81 -56.33
N SER A 626 36.32 -14.35 -57.09
CA SER A 626 36.44 -14.25 -58.53
C SER A 626 37.53 -13.23 -58.81
N ASP A 627 38.59 -13.64 -59.50
CA ASP A 627 39.60 -12.74 -60.05
C ASP A 627 38.93 -11.67 -60.93
N PRO A 628 39.37 -10.41 -60.84
CA PRO A 628 39.06 -9.41 -61.84
C PRO A 628 40.11 -9.50 -62.96
N ASP A 629 39.72 -9.97 -64.15
CA ASP A 629 40.54 -9.81 -65.35
C ASP A 629 39.66 -9.34 -66.53
N PHE A 630 40.10 -8.21 -67.09
CA PHE A 630 39.87 -7.60 -68.41
C PHE A 630 38.46 -7.18 -68.85
#